data_AF-A0A920MW12-F1
#
_entry.id   AF-A0A920MW12-F1
#
_cell.length_a   1.000
_cell.length_b   1.000
_cell.length_c   1.000
_cell.angle_alpha   90.00
_cell.angle_beta   90.00
_cell.angle_gamma   90.00
#
_symmetry.space_group_name_H-M   'P 1'
#
loop_
_entity.id
_entity.type
_entity.pdbx_description
1 polymer ?
#
loop_
_entity_poly.entity_id
_entity_poly.type
_entity_poly.pdbx_seq_one_letter_code
_entity_poly.pdbx_strand_id
1 'polypeptide(L)' 'MRYSYQREAIKKVVKGTNFHPTADWIYNQTKKIISQKICLGTVYRNLKQLSKDGEIKQFMMVILHGTIGISNLMII' A
#
# COMPACT_ATOMS: atom_id res chain seq x y z
N MET A 1 -3.88 18.83 7.87
CA MET A 1 -3.92 17.39 7.56
C MET A 1 -4.14 16.63 8.87
N ARG A 2 -5.19 15.80 8.99
CA ARG A 2 -5.47 15.08 10.24
C ARG A 2 -4.50 13.90 10.36
N TYR A 3 -3.73 13.87 11.44
CA TYR A 3 -2.82 12.77 11.73
C TYR A 3 -3.59 11.44 11.79
N SER A 4 -3.14 10.45 11.02
CA SER A 4 -3.73 9.10 11.03
C SER A 4 -2.65 8.10 11.36
N TYR A 5 -2.76 7.46 12.52
CA TYR A 5 -1.84 6.42 12.97
C TYR A 5 -1.68 5.30 11.94
N GLN A 6 -2.78 4.93 11.27
CA GLN A 6 -2.76 3.92 10.21
C GLN A 6 -1.95 4.38 8.99
N ARG A 7 -2.09 5.66 8.60
CA ARG A 7 -1.34 6.21 7.46
C ARG A 7 0.16 6.22 7.75
N GLU A 8 0.55 6.63 8.94
CA GLU A 8 1.96 6.65 9.33
C GLU A 8 2.56 5.24 9.41
N ALA A 9 1.80 4.26 9.92
CA ALA A 9 2.22 2.87 9.89
C ALA A 9 2.44 2.36 8.45
N ILE A 10 1.48 2.62 7.55
CA ILE A 10 1.61 2.27 6.12
C ILE A 10 2.82 2.96 5.51
N LYS A 11 3.01 4.26 5.77
CA LYS A 11 4.15 5.04 5.26
C LYS A 11 5.48 4.45 5.73
N LYS A 12 5.60 4.05 6.99
CA LYS A 12 6.80 3.37 7.53
C LYS A 12 7.07 2.05 6.84
N VAL A 13 6.04 1.23 6.62
CA VAL A 13 6.17 -0.07 5.91
C VAL A 13 6.68 0.13 4.49
N VAL A 14 6.11 1.10 3.76
CA VAL A 14 6.51 1.39 2.37
C VAL A 14 7.92 1.94 2.32
N LYS A 15 8.26 2.95 3.14
CA LYS A 15 9.60 3.56 3.16
C LYS A 15 10.70 2.63 3.71
N GLY A 16 10.34 1.62 4.49
CA GLY A 16 11.28 0.62 5.01
C GLY A 16 11.58 -0.53 4.05
N THR A 17 10.97 -0.54 2.86
CA THR A 17 11.13 -1.61 1.87
C THR A 17 12.00 -1.15 0.71
N ASN A 18 12.94 -2.00 0.28
CA ASN A 18 13.86 -1.74 -0.84
C ASN A 18 13.37 -2.32 -2.19
N PHE A 19 12.21 -2.95 -2.20
CA PHE A 19 11.55 -3.52 -3.38
C PHE A 19 10.21 -2.79 -3.62
N HIS A 20 9.50 -3.11 -4.70
CA HIS A 20 8.16 -2.61 -4.99
C HIS A 20 7.07 -3.49 -4.34
N PRO A 21 6.66 -3.25 -3.07
CA PRO A 21 5.62 -4.07 -2.45
C PRO A 21 4.27 -3.95 -3.14
N THR A 22 3.48 -5.01 -3.05
CA THR A 22 2.06 -5.00 -3.42
C THR A 22 1.18 -4.49 -2.27
N ALA A 23 -0.02 -4.00 -2.60
CA ALA A 23 -0.98 -3.55 -1.59
C ALA A 23 -1.32 -4.64 -0.54
N ASP A 24 -1.45 -5.90 -0.94
CA ASP A 24 -1.68 -7.03 -0.04
C ASP A 24 -0.50 -7.28 0.90
N TRP A 25 0.72 -7.16 0.39
CA TRP A 25 1.91 -7.27 1.23
C TRP A 25 1.94 -6.14 2.28
N ILE A 26 1.69 -4.90 1.86
CA ILE A 26 1.62 -3.73 2.75
C ILE A 26 0.53 -3.95 3.82
N TYR A 27 -0.64 -4.47 3.42
CA TYR A 27 -1.71 -4.81 4.35
C TYR A 27 -1.24 -5.81 5.41
N ASN A 28 -0.61 -6.90 5.00
CA ASN A 28 -0.14 -7.94 5.91
C ASN A 28 0.94 -7.42 6.86
N GLN A 29 1.89 -6.60 6.38
CA GLN A 29 2.91 -6.01 7.27
C GLN A 29 2.30 -4.98 8.22
N THR A 30 1.43 -4.11 7.72
CA THR A 30 0.79 -3.08 8.54
C THR A 30 -0.05 -3.73 9.65
N LYS A 31 -0.81 -4.77 9.34
CA LYS A 31 -1.62 -5.53 10.30
C LYS A 31 -0.81 -6.17 11.42
N LYS A 32 0.46 -6.51 11.19
CA LYS A 32 1.37 -7.00 12.25
C LYS A 32 1.81 -5.89 13.20
N ILE A 33 1.88 -4.65 12.72
CA ILE A 33 2.38 -3.50 13.49
C ILE A 33 1.25 -2.84 14.27
N ILE A 34 0.06 -2.72 13.67
CA ILE A 34 -1.08 -2.03 14.30
C ILE A 34 -2.06 -3.03 14.93
N SER A 35 -2.44 -2.79 16.19
CA SER A 35 -3.45 -3.60 16.89
C SER A 35 -4.90 -3.25 16.48
N GLN A 36 -5.09 -2.25 15.63
CA GLN A 36 -6.42 -1.79 15.18
C GLN A 36 -6.94 -2.59 13.98
N LYS A 37 -8.27 -2.71 13.85
CA LYS A 37 -8.90 -3.35 12.69
C LYS A 37 -8.64 -2.53 11.43
N ILE A 38 -7.71 -3.00 10.59
CA ILE A 38 -7.45 -2.49 9.25
C ILE A 38 -8.02 -3.46 8.21
N CYS A 39 -8.58 -2.90 7.14
CA CYS A 39 -9.01 -3.64 5.95
C CYS A 39 -8.23 -3.17 4.72
N LEU A 40 -8.20 -4.00 3.68
CA LEU A 40 -7.53 -3.68 2.41
C LEU A 40 -8.02 -2.34 1.82
N GLY A 41 -9.32 -2.07 1.86
CA GLY A 41 -9.88 -0.81 1.38
C GLY A 41 -9.33 0.43 2.12
N THR A 42 -8.97 0.30 3.39
CA THR A 42 -8.29 1.37 4.15
C THR A 42 -6.84 1.53 3.73
N VAL A 43 -6.15 0.43 3.41
CA VAL A 43 -4.79 0.46 2.85
C VAL A 43 -4.79 1.18 1.51
N TYR A 44 -5.61 0.77 0.55
CA TYR A 44 -5.73 1.42 -0.76
C TYR A 44 -6.04 2.92 -0.67
N ARG A 45 -6.97 3.33 0.21
CA ARG A 45 -7.30 4.75 0.41
C ARG A 45 -6.12 5.55 0.95
N ASN A 46 -5.39 5.01 1.92
CA ASN A 46 -4.21 5.69 2.48
C ASN A 46 -3.06 5.74 1.48
N LEU A 47 -2.83 4.67 0.70
CA LEU A 47 -1.83 4.65 -0.36
C LEU A 47 -2.16 5.66 -1.46
N LYS A 48 -3.41 5.72 -1.92
CA LYS A 48 -3.85 6.74 -2.89
C LYS A 48 -3.63 8.15 -2.36
N GLN A 49 -3.85 8.37 -1.06
CA GLN A 49 -3.62 9.67 -0.45
C GLN A 49 -2.12 9.99 -0.35
N LEU A 50 -1.28 9.07 0.13
CA LEU A 50 0.17 9.24 0.18
C LEU A 50 0.75 9.50 -1.23
N SER A 51 0.19 8.86 -2.26
CA SER A 51 0.58 9.12 -3.64
C SER A 51 0.19 10.52 -4.12
N LYS A 52 -1.04 10.97 -3.81
CA LYS A 52 -1.47 12.36 -4.07
C LYS A 52 -0.61 13.38 -3.34
N ASP A 53 -0.16 13.04 -2.14
CA ASP A 53 0.72 13.88 -1.32
C ASP A 53 2.18 13.86 -1.80
N GLY A 54 2.50 13.06 -2.84
CA GLY A 54 3.85 12.94 -3.40
C GLY A 54 4.83 12.12 -2.55
N GLU A 55 4.34 11.44 -1.51
CA GLU A 55 5.16 10.69 -0.55
C GLU A 55 5.56 9.31 -1.04
N ILE A 56 4.79 8.74 -1.98
CA ILE A 56 5.02 7.44 -2.63
C ILE A 56 4.62 7.53 -4.10
N LYS A 57 5.21 6.73 -4.98
CA LYS A 57 4.74 6.53 -6.35
C LYS A 57 4.05 5.19 -6.48
N GLN A 58 2.90 5.21 -7.13
CA GLN A 58 2.11 4.02 -7.40
C GLN A 58 2.34 3.61 -8.86
N PHE A 59 2.68 2.33 -9.07
CA PHE A 59 2.83 1.74 -10.39
C PHE A 59 1.75 0.68 -10.58
N MET A 60 1.00 0.80 -11.68
CA MET A 60 0.08 -0.24 -12.10
C MET A 60 0.86 -1.22 -12.97
N MET A 61 1.16 -2.40 -12.44
CA MET A 61 1.73 -3.48 -13.26
C MET A 61 0.58 -4.34 -13.78
N VAL A 62 0.50 -4.48 -15.09
CA VAL A 62 -0.39 -5.44 -15.75
C VAL A 62 0.43 -6.68 -16.05
N ILE A 63 0.26 -7.74 -15.26
CA ILE A 63 0.85 -9.04 -15.56
C ILE A 63 0.01 -9.67 -16.67
N LEU A 64 0.50 -9.65 -17.91
CA LEU A 64 -0.09 -10.38 -19.02
C LEU A 64 0.39 -11.84 -18.94
N HIS A 65 -0.19 -12.62 -18.03
CA HIS A 65 -0.13 -14.07 -18.13
C HIS A 65 -1.46 -14.55 -18.72
N GLY A 66 -1.40 -15.39 -19.75
CA GLY A 66 -2.55 -15.79 -20.58
C GLY A 66 -3.82 -15.99 -19.75
N THR A 67 -4.84 -15.20 -20.06
CA THR A 67 -6.20 -15.24 -19.48
C THR A 67 -6.25 -15.19 -17.95
N ILE A 68 -6.17 -13.98 -17.39
CA ILE A 68 -6.92 -13.41 -16.23
C ILE A 68 -6.06 -12.25 -15.71
N GLY A 69 -6.46 -11.02 -16.04
CA GLY A 69 -5.76 -9.80 -15.62
C GLY A 69 -5.94 -9.55 -14.12
N ILE A 70 -5.14 -10.21 -13.29
CA ILE A 70 -4.98 -9.84 -11.88
C ILE A 70 -4.06 -8.62 -11.81
N SER A 71 -4.67 -7.43 -11.75
CA SER A 71 -3.97 -6.17 -11.53
C SER A 71 -3.48 -6.09 -10.09
N ASN A 72 -2.20 -6.40 -9.86
CA ASN A 72 -1.55 -6.17 -8.57
C ASN A 72 -0.93 -4.78 -8.55
N LEU A 73 -1.36 -3.97 -7.58
CA LEU A 73 -0.85 -2.62 -7.42
C LEU A 73 0.48 -2.61 -6.68
N MET A 74 1.55 -2.16 -7.34
CA MET A 74 2.90 -2.03 -6.79
C MET A 74 3.21 -0.56 -6.43
N ILE A 75 4.01 -0.35 -5.37
CA ILE A 75 4.23 0.98 -4.78
C ILE A 75 5.70 1.17 -4.40
N ILE A 76 6.31 2.31 -4.77
CA ILE A 76 7.61 2.82 -4.26
C ILE A 76 7.54 4.33 -4.09
#